data_AF-A0A7J7JAJ3-F1
#
_entry.id   AF-A0A7J7JAJ3-F1
#
_cell.length_a   1.000
_cell.length_b   1.000
_cell.length_c   1.000
_cell.angle_alpha   90.00
_cell.angle_beta   90.00
_cell.angle_gamma   90.00
#
_symmetry.space_group_name_H-M   'P 1'
#
loop_
_entity.id
_entity.type
_entity.pdbx_description
1 polymer ?
#
loop_
_entity_poly.entity_id
_entity_poly.type
_entity_poly.pdbx_seq_one_letter_code
_entity_poly.pdbx_strand_id
1 'polypeptide(L)'
;MGQRRRTYSTFSDVSDHFYDINERAVEDITLDYFYKPHTITVLSISLVGLVYLAFTRDDSSIESNLWKGGLCIILFFLIISSLAFPNGPFTRPHPLIWRSIFGLSVLYFLSLVFVIFQNYNTVRYIIGWACPELKNFTLVLPLYAQNCDNITLERMIGHVDVYVFAHIVGWIMKALLIRHYGLCWVISLGWEFTEVCQVVLCWSCLLKYHHSLY
;
A
#
# COMPACT_ATOMS: atom_id res chain seq x y z
N MET A 1 -4.41 -31.98 53.12
CA MET A 1 -4.42 -31.72 51.66
C MET A 1 -3.67 -30.43 51.39
N GLY A 2 -2.40 -30.51 51.02
CA GLY A 2 -1.61 -29.31 50.66
C GLY A 2 -2.05 -28.79 49.29
N GLN A 3 -2.55 -27.56 49.24
CA GLN A 3 -2.77 -26.85 47.98
C GLN A 3 -1.41 -26.64 47.29
N ARG A 4 -1.19 -27.35 46.19
CA ARG A 4 -0.04 -27.13 45.32
C ARG A 4 -0.25 -25.81 44.59
N ARG A 5 0.24 -24.71 45.17
CA ARG A 5 0.24 -23.40 44.52
C ARG A 5 1.20 -23.48 43.33
N ARG A 6 0.68 -23.51 42.09
CA ARG A 6 1.51 -23.36 40.89
C ARG A 6 2.14 -21.97 40.93
N THR A 7 3.42 -21.91 41.28
CA THR A 7 4.23 -20.70 41.10
C THR A 7 4.51 -20.57 39.61
N TYR A 8 3.68 -19.80 38.91
CA TYR A 8 4.04 -19.33 37.58
C TYR A 8 5.27 -18.43 37.74
N SER A 9 6.37 -18.82 37.11
CA SER A 9 7.59 -18.03 37.14
C SER A 9 7.35 -16.73 36.35
N THR A 10 7.81 -15.58 36.83
CA THR A 10 7.76 -14.32 36.07
C THR A 10 8.37 -14.47 34.67
N PHE A 11 9.33 -15.39 34.50
CA PHE A 11 9.92 -15.74 33.21
C PHE A 11 8.93 -16.38 32.24
N SER A 12 8.06 -17.30 32.70
CA SER A 12 7.02 -17.89 31.86
C SER A 12 5.99 -16.83 31.43
N ASP A 13 5.66 -15.89 32.31
CA ASP A 13 4.72 -14.81 31.99
C ASP A 13 5.28 -13.86 30.90
N VAL A 14 6.59 -13.56 30.96
CA VAL A 14 7.28 -12.75 29.95
C VAL A 14 7.43 -13.50 28.63
N SER A 15 7.75 -14.80 28.65
CA SER A 15 7.82 -15.60 27.42
C SER A 15 6.44 -15.71 26.78
N ASP A 16 5.41 -16.04 27.57
CA ASP A 16 4.05 -16.23 27.09
C ASP A 16 3.50 -14.91 26.52
N HIS A 17 3.78 -13.78 27.17
CA HIS A 17 3.44 -12.46 26.64
C HIS A 17 4.20 -12.12 25.34
N PHE A 18 5.47 -12.53 25.20
CA PHE A 18 6.23 -12.34 23.96
C PHE A 18 5.68 -13.20 22.81
N TYR A 19 5.26 -14.43 23.11
CA TYR A 19 4.57 -15.31 22.17
C TYR A 19 3.19 -14.74 21.79
N ASP A 20 2.39 -14.27 22.75
CA ASP A 20 1.07 -13.68 22.47
C ASP A 20 1.13 -12.39 21.63
N ILE A 21 2.16 -11.57 21.82
CA ILE A 21 2.37 -10.35 21.02
C ILE A 21 2.79 -10.69 19.59
N ASN A 22 3.71 -11.64 19.42
CA ASN A 22 4.29 -11.95 18.11
C ASN A 22 3.48 -12.99 17.32
N GLU A 23 2.79 -13.89 18.01
CA GLU A 23 2.01 -15.00 17.47
C GLU A 23 0.65 -15.01 18.20
N ARG A 24 -0.24 -14.10 17.82
CA ARG A 24 -1.64 -14.21 18.24
C ARG A 24 -2.18 -15.54 17.75
N ALA A 25 -2.33 -16.50 18.66
CA ALA A 25 -2.82 -17.83 18.35
C ALA A 25 -4.20 -17.73 17.68
N VAL A 26 -4.31 -18.28 16.48
CA VAL A 26 -5.60 -18.36 15.78
C VAL A 26 -6.27 -19.66 16.21
N GLU A 27 -7.35 -19.53 16.96
CA GLU A 27 -8.22 -20.67 17.29
C GLU A 27 -8.96 -21.14 16.02
N ASP A 28 -9.06 -22.47 15.86
CA ASP A 28 -9.68 -23.19 14.74
C ASP A 28 -8.98 -23.04 13.37
N ILE A 29 -7.84 -23.74 13.24
CA ILE A 29 -7.09 -23.82 11.98
C ILE A 29 -7.75 -24.83 11.04
N THR A 30 -8.24 -24.36 9.89
CA THR A 30 -8.85 -25.22 8.87
C THR A 30 -7.82 -26.05 8.08
N LEU A 31 -6.55 -25.63 8.04
CA LEU A 31 -5.45 -26.34 7.36
C LEU A 31 -4.13 -26.21 8.12
N ASP A 32 -3.87 -27.16 9.03
CA ASP A 32 -2.70 -27.17 9.93
C ASP A 32 -1.34 -27.12 9.18
N TYR A 33 -1.30 -27.68 7.96
CA TYR A 33 -0.12 -27.67 7.09
C TYR A 33 0.38 -26.25 6.76
N PHE A 34 -0.50 -25.26 6.62
CA PHE A 34 -0.11 -23.90 6.22
C PHE A 34 0.32 -23.01 7.40
N TYR A 35 0.08 -23.46 8.64
CA TYR A 35 0.49 -22.75 9.86
C TYR A 35 1.87 -23.19 10.36
N LYS A 36 2.43 -24.28 9.82
CA LYS A 36 3.80 -24.68 10.10
C LYS A 36 4.80 -23.89 9.24
N PRO A 37 5.80 -23.22 9.82
CA PRO A 37 6.76 -22.42 9.06
C PRO A 37 7.67 -23.30 8.21
N HIS A 38 7.46 -23.27 6.90
CA HIS A 38 8.23 -23.98 5.88
C HIS A 38 9.24 -23.06 5.18
N THR A 39 9.91 -22.20 5.96
CA THR A 39 10.76 -21.10 5.45
C THR A 39 11.89 -21.60 4.54
N ILE A 40 12.63 -22.62 4.96
CA ILE A 40 13.78 -23.15 4.20
C ILE A 40 13.35 -23.78 2.88
N THR A 41 12.21 -24.49 2.87
CA THR A 41 11.70 -25.14 1.65
C THR A 41 11.16 -24.09 0.67
N VAL A 42 10.45 -23.06 1.16
CA VAL A 42 9.95 -21.97 0.31
C VAL A 42 11.10 -21.17 -0.30
N LEU A 43 12.15 -20.87 0.49
CA LEU A 43 13.35 -20.18 -0.01
C LEU A 43 14.12 -21.03 -1.03
N SER A 44 14.25 -22.33 -0.80
CA SER A 44 14.92 -23.24 -1.75
C SER A 44 14.16 -23.31 -3.07
N ILE A 45 12.84 -23.49 -3.03
CA ILE A 45 12.00 -23.54 -4.22
C ILE A 45 12.02 -22.20 -4.96
N SER A 46 11.95 -21.08 -4.25
CA SER A 46 12.02 -19.77 -4.89
C SER A 46 13.39 -19.55 -5.55
N LEU A 47 14.50 -19.89 -4.90
CA LEU A 47 15.84 -19.77 -5.49
C LEU A 47 15.99 -20.63 -6.76
N VAL A 48 15.56 -21.89 -6.72
CA VAL A 48 15.58 -22.77 -7.90
C VAL A 48 14.68 -22.21 -9.01
N GLY A 49 13.50 -21.70 -8.67
CA GLY A 49 12.59 -21.04 -9.59
C GLY A 49 13.20 -19.80 -10.24
N LEU A 50 13.94 -18.99 -9.48
CA LEU A 50 14.66 -17.81 -10.01
C LEU A 50 15.69 -18.23 -11.05
N VAL A 51 16.51 -19.23 -10.71
CA VAL A 51 17.54 -19.78 -11.59
C VAL A 51 16.89 -20.31 -12.87
N TYR A 52 15.84 -21.12 -12.74
CA TYR A 52 15.10 -21.64 -13.87
C TYR A 52 14.57 -20.52 -14.78
N LEU A 53 13.85 -19.53 -14.23
CA LEU A 53 13.33 -18.40 -14.99
C LEU A 53 14.43 -17.59 -15.66
N ALA A 54 15.59 -17.42 -15.01
CA ALA A 54 16.72 -16.72 -15.58
C ALA A 54 17.27 -17.44 -16.82
N PHE A 55 17.32 -18.78 -16.80
CA PHE A 55 17.84 -19.60 -17.90
C PHE A 55 16.82 -19.90 -19.00
N THR A 56 15.51 -19.94 -18.70
CA THR A 56 14.48 -20.25 -19.71
C THR A 56 13.81 -19.02 -20.32
N ARG A 57 14.16 -17.82 -19.86
CA ARG A 57 13.60 -16.56 -20.36
C ARG A 57 14.16 -16.24 -21.75
N ASP A 58 13.27 -15.99 -22.70
CA ASP A 58 13.59 -15.34 -23.97
C ASP A 58 14.07 -13.90 -23.73
N ASP A 59 15.28 -13.59 -24.23
CA ASP A 59 15.98 -12.31 -24.08
C ASP A 59 15.90 -11.40 -25.30
N SER A 60 15.07 -11.76 -26.29
CA SER A 60 14.90 -11.06 -27.58
C SER A 60 14.58 -9.56 -27.52
N SER A 61 13.83 -9.09 -26.52
CA SER A 61 13.40 -7.69 -26.43
C SER A 61 13.68 -7.06 -25.07
N ILE A 62 14.35 -5.90 -25.08
CA ILE A 62 14.71 -5.14 -23.87
C ILE A 62 13.46 -4.81 -23.02
N GLU A 63 12.36 -4.45 -23.67
CA GLU A 63 11.12 -4.07 -23.00
C GLU A 63 10.49 -5.25 -22.22
N SER A 64 10.37 -6.41 -22.88
CA SER A 64 9.88 -7.65 -22.24
C SER A 64 10.81 -8.11 -21.12
N ASN A 65 12.12 -7.94 -21.32
CA ASN A 65 13.14 -8.28 -20.34
C ASN A 65 13.00 -7.44 -19.07
N LEU A 66 12.81 -6.13 -19.22
CA LEU A 66 12.63 -5.21 -18.10
C LEU A 66 11.30 -5.48 -17.37
N TRP A 67 10.22 -5.77 -18.10
CA TRP A 67 8.92 -6.12 -17.51
C TRP A 67 8.99 -7.42 -16.70
N LYS A 68 9.52 -8.49 -17.29
CA LYS A 68 9.69 -9.79 -16.61
C LYS A 68 10.62 -9.67 -15.40
N GLY A 69 11.71 -8.90 -15.53
CA GLY A 69 12.65 -8.62 -14.43
C GLY A 69 11.98 -7.87 -13.29
N GLY A 70 11.22 -6.81 -13.58
CA GLY A 70 10.47 -6.05 -12.58
C GLY A 70 9.44 -6.91 -11.85
N LEU A 71 8.68 -7.73 -12.59
CA LEU A 71 7.71 -8.67 -12.01
C LEU A 71 8.40 -9.70 -11.11
N CYS A 72 9.57 -10.19 -11.50
CA CYS A 72 10.37 -11.10 -10.69
C CYS A 72 10.82 -10.44 -9.37
N ILE A 73 11.36 -9.22 -9.43
CA ILE A 73 11.76 -8.46 -8.22
C ILE A 73 10.57 -8.30 -7.26
N ILE A 74 9.40 -7.91 -7.77
CA ILE A 74 8.18 -7.76 -6.96
C ILE A 74 7.80 -9.09 -6.32
N LEU A 75 7.75 -10.19 -7.09
CA LEU A 75 7.41 -11.51 -6.55
C LEU A 75 8.38 -11.97 -5.47
N PHE A 76 9.70 -11.85 -5.69
CA PHE A 76 10.71 -12.24 -4.71
C PHE A 76 10.62 -11.38 -3.45
N PHE A 77 10.44 -10.07 -3.61
CA PHE A 77 10.21 -9.19 -2.48
C PHE A 77 8.98 -9.62 -1.68
N LEU A 78 7.88 -9.96 -2.35
CA LEU A 78 6.67 -10.42 -1.67
C LEU A 78 6.90 -11.74 -0.92
N ILE A 79 7.61 -12.71 -1.51
CA ILE A 79 7.99 -13.96 -0.83
C ILE A 79 8.82 -13.67 0.42
N ILE A 80 9.85 -12.81 0.32
CA ILE A 80 10.68 -12.44 1.48
C ILE A 80 9.85 -11.71 2.53
N SER A 81 8.99 -10.76 2.12
CA SER A 81 8.10 -10.03 3.03
C SER A 81 7.19 -10.99 3.82
N SER A 82 6.65 -12.00 3.14
CA SER A 82 5.79 -13.03 3.74
C SER A 82 6.52 -13.88 4.80
N LEU A 83 7.82 -14.11 4.63
CA LEU A 83 8.63 -14.94 5.51
C LEU A 83 9.26 -14.16 6.66
N ALA A 84 9.75 -12.95 6.39
CA ALA A 84 10.59 -12.18 7.32
C ALA A 84 9.83 -11.11 8.09
N PHE A 85 8.68 -10.63 7.60
CA PHE A 85 7.97 -9.54 8.28
C PHE A 85 7.18 -10.06 9.49
N PRO A 86 7.14 -9.27 10.58
CA PRO A 86 6.38 -9.64 11.77
C PRO A 86 4.89 -9.71 11.48
N ASN A 87 4.16 -10.43 12.34
CA ASN A 87 2.71 -10.46 12.25
C ASN A 87 2.12 -9.07 12.55
N GLY A 88 1.22 -8.63 11.67
CA GLY A 88 0.46 -7.41 11.89
C GLY A 88 -0.63 -7.57 12.96
N PRO A 89 -1.34 -6.48 13.29
CA PRO A 89 -2.45 -6.51 14.25
C PRO A 89 -3.66 -7.33 13.76
N PHE A 90 -3.70 -7.72 12.49
CA PHE A 90 -4.76 -8.53 11.90
C PHE A 90 -4.35 -10.00 11.83
N THR A 91 -5.23 -10.87 12.29
CA THR A 91 -4.99 -12.32 12.38
C THR A 91 -5.74 -13.12 11.30
N ARG A 92 -6.86 -12.61 10.79
CA ARG A 92 -7.72 -13.28 9.77
C ARG A 92 -7.80 -12.44 8.49
N PRO A 93 -7.90 -13.02 7.28
CA PRO A 93 -8.13 -14.44 6.99
C PRO A 93 -6.90 -15.35 7.10
N HIS A 94 -5.68 -14.85 6.83
CA HIS A 94 -4.44 -15.62 7.02
C HIS A 94 -3.24 -14.70 7.27
N PRO A 95 -2.28 -15.03 8.18
CA PRO A 95 -1.11 -14.18 8.48
C PRO A 95 -0.25 -13.86 7.25
N LEU A 96 -0.08 -14.83 6.34
CA LEU A 96 0.66 -14.65 5.08
C LEU A 96 0.12 -13.48 4.25
N ILE A 97 -1.21 -13.35 4.16
CA ILE A 97 -1.87 -12.31 3.36
C ILE A 97 -1.52 -10.93 3.92
N TRP A 98 -1.59 -10.77 5.24
CA TRP A 98 -1.27 -9.50 5.89
C TRP A 98 0.21 -9.13 5.75
N ARG A 99 1.12 -10.10 5.86
CA ARG A 99 2.55 -9.87 5.62
C ARG A 99 2.83 -9.47 4.17
N SER A 100 2.16 -10.09 3.19
CA SER A 100 2.26 -9.70 1.78
C SER A 100 1.68 -8.30 1.52
N ILE A 101 0.55 -7.95 2.14
CA ILE A 101 -0.05 -6.60 2.02
C ILE A 101 0.89 -5.55 2.60
N PHE A 102 1.50 -5.82 3.76
CA PHE A 102 2.50 -4.94 4.34
C PHE A 102 3.74 -4.83 3.43
N GLY A 103 4.21 -5.95 2.87
CA GLY A 103 5.23 -5.97 1.82
C GLY A 103 4.91 -5.09 0.62
N LEU A 104 3.72 -5.22 0.06
CA LEU A 104 3.26 -4.41 -1.06
C LEU A 104 3.20 -2.92 -0.69
N SER A 105 2.81 -2.60 0.54
CA SER A 105 2.79 -1.22 1.05
C SER A 105 4.20 -0.62 1.13
N VAL A 106 5.20 -1.41 1.53
CA VAL A 106 6.61 -1.00 1.54
C VAL A 106 7.14 -0.80 0.11
N LEU A 107 6.84 -1.72 -0.81
CA LEU A 107 7.20 -1.54 -2.24
C LEU A 107 6.59 -0.28 -2.85
N TYR A 108 5.32 -0.03 -2.54
CA TYR A 108 4.63 1.18 -2.97
C TYR A 108 5.32 2.44 -2.42
N PHE A 109 5.63 2.46 -1.13
CA PHE A 109 6.34 3.58 -0.52
C PHE A 109 7.73 3.82 -1.16
N LEU A 110 8.53 2.77 -1.36
CA LEU A 110 9.83 2.88 -2.02
C LEU A 110 9.69 3.39 -3.46
N SER A 111 8.65 2.95 -4.18
CA SER A 111 8.35 3.41 -5.53
C SER A 111 7.97 4.90 -5.54
N LEU A 112 7.18 5.36 -4.58
CA LEU A 112 6.84 6.79 -4.44
C LEU A 112 8.09 7.62 -4.15
N VAL A 113 8.95 7.17 -3.24
CA VAL A 113 10.23 7.84 -2.94
C VAL A 113 11.06 7.95 -4.21
N PHE A 114 11.16 6.88 -5.00
CA PHE A 114 11.85 6.91 -6.29
C PHE A 114 11.24 7.92 -7.28
N VAL A 115 9.90 7.94 -7.40
CA VAL A 115 9.16 8.84 -8.29
C VAL A 115 9.36 10.32 -7.91
N ILE A 116 9.47 10.64 -6.62
CA ILE A 116 9.70 12.02 -6.16
C ILE A 116 11.00 12.62 -6.72
N PHE A 117 12.02 11.81 -6.98
CA PHE A 117 13.27 12.27 -7.59
C PHE A 117 13.22 12.40 -9.12
N GLN A 118 12.13 11.96 -9.76
CA GLN A 118 11.99 12.01 -11.21
C GLN A 118 11.34 13.32 -11.67
N ASN A 119 11.71 13.79 -12.86
CA ASN A 119 11.02 14.91 -13.51
C ASN A 119 9.68 14.45 -14.10
N TYR A 120 8.71 15.37 -14.23
CA TYR A 120 7.38 15.14 -14.76
C TYR A 120 7.37 14.35 -16.08
N ASN A 121 8.21 14.74 -17.05
CA ASN A 121 8.30 14.07 -18.35
C ASN A 121 8.76 12.61 -18.21
N THR A 122 9.72 12.37 -17.31
CA THR A 122 10.24 11.03 -17.01
C THR A 122 9.17 10.19 -16.32
N VAL A 123 8.45 10.74 -15.35
CA VAL A 123 7.34 10.05 -14.67
C VAL A 123 6.27 9.65 -15.67
N ARG A 124 5.87 10.56 -16.58
CA ARG A 124 4.88 10.25 -17.61
C ARG A 124 5.34 9.13 -18.54
N TYR A 125 6.62 9.12 -18.90
CA TYR A 125 7.21 8.04 -19.69
C TYR A 125 7.19 6.70 -18.93
N ILE A 126 7.60 6.69 -17.66
CA ILE A 126 7.59 5.49 -16.81
C ILE A 126 6.16 4.95 -16.66
N ILE A 127 5.17 5.81 -16.37
CA ILE A 127 3.76 5.41 -16.25
C ILE A 127 3.24 4.87 -17.58
N GLY A 128 3.53 5.54 -18.70
CA GLY A 128 3.15 5.06 -20.02
C GLY A 128 3.81 3.72 -20.37
N TRP A 129 5.04 3.49 -19.94
CA TRP A 129 5.73 2.21 -20.11
C TRP A 129 5.10 1.10 -19.24
N ALA A 130 4.80 1.39 -17.97
CA ALA A 130 4.20 0.42 -17.05
C ALA A 130 2.73 0.11 -17.36
N CYS A 131 1.98 1.11 -17.84
CA CYS A 131 0.57 0.99 -18.20
C CYS A 131 0.37 1.52 -19.63
N PRO A 132 0.50 0.66 -20.66
CA PRO A 132 0.42 1.06 -22.06
C PRO A 132 -0.89 1.77 -22.43
N GLU A 133 -1.99 1.38 -21.77
CA GLU A 133 -3.33 1.96 -21.96
C GLU A 133 -3.37 3.46 -21.66
N LEU A 134 -2.52 3.95 -20.77
CA LEU A 134 -2.48 5.36 -20.37
C LEU A 134 -1.75 6.24 -21.39
N LYS A 135 -0.99 5.68 -22.35
CA LYS A 135 -0.21 6.47 -23.33
C LYS A 135 -1.10 7.39 -24.17
N ASN A 136 -2.30 6.92 -24.53
CA ASN A 136 -3.22 7.62 -25.43
C ASN A 136 -4.47 8.17 -24.71
N PHE A 137 -4.50 8.12 -23.38
CA PHE A 137 -5.63 8.61 -22.62
C PHE A 137 -5.56 10.12 -22.44
N THR A 138 -6.56 10.83 -22.97
CA THR A 138 -6.78 12.26 -22.68
C THR A 138 -7.79 12.39 -21.56
N LEU A 139 -7.37 12.96 -20.43
CA LEU A 139 -8.25 13.19 -19.28
C LEU A 139 -9.30 14.24 -19.65
N VAL A 140 -10.56 13.84 -19.73
CA VAL A 140 -11.69 14.78 -19.76
C VAL A 140 -11.95 15.19 -18.32
N LEU A 141 -11.23 16.22 -17.82
CA LEU A 141 -11.48 16.71 -16.46
C LEU A 141 -12.89 17.33 -16.40
N PRO A 142 -13.73 16.90 -15.45
CA PRO A 142 -14.88 17.70 -15.06
C PRO A 142 -14.40 19.07 -14.60
N LEU A 143 -15.06 20.12 -15.05
CA LEU A 143 -14.77 21.49 -14.62
C LEU A 143 -15.43 21.69 -13.24
N TYR A 144 -14.76 21.21 -12.18
CA TYR A 144 -15.29 21.18 -10.82
C TYR A 144 -15.55 22.56 -10.21
N ALA A 145 -14.89 23.61 -10.70
CA ALA A 145 -14.96 24.97 -10.15
C ALA A 145 -15.38 26.02 -11.20
N GLN A 146 -16.51 25.79 -11.86
CA GLN A 146 -17.15 26.79 -12.73
C GLN A 146 -18.54 27.17 -12.22
N ASN A 147 -18.94 28.43 -12.42
CA ASN A 147 -20.22 29.03 -12.02
C ASN A 147 -20.65 28.66 -10.59
N CYS A 148 -19.77 28.93 -9.62
CA CYS A 148 -19.98 28.67 -8.19
C CYS A 148 -21.03 29.58 -7.54
N ASP A 149 -21.57 30.53 -8.30
CA ASP A 149 -22.65 31.44 -7.93
C ASP A 149 -24.04 30.79 -8.02
N ASN A 150 -24.21 29.78 -8.89
CA ASN A 150 -25.49 29.12 -9.12
C ASN A 150 -25.58 27.74 -8.44
N ILE A 151 -26.02 27.74 -7.18
CA ILE A 151 -26.15 26.54 -6.34
C ILE A 151 -27.52 25.89 -6.57
N THR A 152 -27.61 24.95 -7.50
CA THR A 152 -28.79 24.07 -7.69
C THR A 152 -28.51 22.67 -7.15
N LEU A 153 -29.58 21.96 -6.74
CA LEU A 153 -29.46 20.59 -6.20
C LEU A 153 -28.86 19.63 -7.23
N GLU A 154 -29.27 19.75 -8.49
CA GLU A 154 -28.75 18.96 -9.62
C GLU A 154 -27.25 19.14 -9.79
N ARG A 155 -26.76 20.38 -9.63
CA ARG A 155 -25.34 20.72 -9.70
C ARG A 155 -24.58 20.14 -8.52
N MET A 156 -25.11 20.25 -7.30
CA MET A 156 -24.47 19.67 -6.11
C MET A 156 -24.33 18.15 -6.24
N ILE A 157 -25.37 17.45 -6.70
CA ILE A 157 -25.31 16.00 -6.93
C ILE A 157 -24.34 15.66 -8.07
N GLY A 158 -24.26 16.50 -9.11
CA GLY A 158 -23.29 16.35 -10.20
C GLY A 158 -21.82 16.45 -9.79
N HIS A 159 -21.53 17.05 -8.62
CA HIS A 159 -20.18 17.11 -8.04
C HIS A 159 -19.87 15.94 -7.10
N VAL A 160 -20.84 15.07 -6.79
CA VAL A 160 -20.60 13.85 -6.00
C VAL A 160 -20.05 12.78 -6.93
N ASP A 161 -18.74 12.63 -6.93
CA ASP A 161 -18.05 11.62 -7.74
C ASP A 161 -17.54 10.44 -6.88
N VAL A 162 -16.87 9.51 -7.55
CA VAL A 162 -16.26 8.33 -6.92
C VAL A 162 -15.29 8.69 -5.80
N TYR A 163 -14.67 9.88 -5.85
CA TYR A 163 -13.72 10.31 -4.83
C TYR A 163 -14.42 10.64 -3.52
N VAL A 164 -15.63 11.21 -3.56
CA VAL A 164 -16.44 11.45 -2.35
C VAL A 164 -16.76 10.12 -1.65
N PHE A 165 -17.20 9.10 -2.40
CA PHE A 165 -17.46 7.78 -1.84
C PHE A 165 -16.20 7.10 -1.31
N ALA A 166 -15.11 7.15 -2.08
CA ALA A 166 -13.83 6.59 -1.65
C ALA A 166 -13.30 7.28 -0.38
N HIS A 167 -13.49 8.60 -0.26
CA HIS A 167 -13.08 9.37 0.91
C HIS A 167 -13.91 8.99 2.14
N ILE A 168 -15.24 8.89 2.03
CA ILE A 168 -16.11 8.48 3.14
C ILE A 168 -15.76 7.07 3.62
N VAL A 169 -15.66 6.11 2.69
CA VAL A 169 -15.31 4.71 3.03
C VAL A 169 -13.91 4.63 3.65
N GLY A 170 -12.94 5.34 3.06
CA GLY A 170 -11.58 5.41 3.57
C GLY A 170 -11.51 6.02 4.97
N TRP A 171 -12.28 7.08 5.23
CA TRP A 171 -12.36 7.72 6.54
C TRP A 171 -12.96 6.79 7.60
N ILE A 172 -14.05 6.09 7.28
CA ILE A 172 -14.67 5.08 8.17
C ILE A 172 -13.64 4.00 8.51
N MET A 173 -12.93 3.46 7.52
CA MET A 173 -11.93 2.43 7.75
C MET A 173 -10.78 2.93 8.63
N LYS A 174 -10.25 4.14 8.36
CA LYS A 174 -9.21 4.76 9.20
C LYS A 174 -9.69 4.95 10.64
N ALA A 175 -10.92 5.40 10.84
CA ALA A 175 -11.50 5.60 12.16
C ALA A 175 -11.62 4.28 12.94
N LEU A 176 -12.05 3.20 12.28
CA LEU A 176 -12.13 1.87 12.89
C LEU A 176 -10.75 1.31 13.27
N LEU A 177 -9.73 1.55 12.46
CA LEU A 177 -8.38 1.07 12.71
C LEU A 177 -7.64 1.85 13.81
N ILE A 178 -7.69 3.18 13.75
CA ILE A 178 -6.93 4.06 14.65
C ILE A 178 -7.58 4.13 16.03
N ARG A 179 -8.93 4.00 16.09
CA ARG A 179 -9.73 4.00 17.33
C ARG A 179 -9.39 5.13 18.31
N HIS A 180 -8.90 6.26 17.79
CA HIS A 180 -8.49 7.41 18.59
C HIS A 180 -8.90 8.71 17.89
N TYR A 181 -9.84 9.44 18.49
CA TYR A 181 -10.43 10.65 17.92
C TYR A 181 -9.39 11.71 17.54
N GLY A 182 -8.46 12.04 18.44
CA GLY A 182 -7.43 13.07 18.17
C GLY A 182 -6.58 12.79 16.93
N LEU A 183 -6.02 11.59 16.80
CA LEU A 183 -5.28 11.16 15.61
C LEU A 183 -6.12 11.19 14.33
N CYS A 184 -7.39 10.78 14.38
CA CYS A 184 -8.29 10.88 13.22
C CYS A 184 -8.47 12.33 12.77
N TRP A 185 -8.65 13.26 13.72
CA TRP A 185 -8.76 14.70 13.43
C TRP A 185 -7.49 15.27 12.83
N VAL A 186 -6.32 14.95 13.37
CA VAL A 186 -5.02 15.40 12.83
C VAL A 186 -4.84 14.91 11.39
N ILE A 187 -5.18 13.66 11.11
CA ILE A 187 -5.09 13.11 9.75
C ILE A 187 -6.07 13.81 8.81
N SER A 188 -7.33 14.01 9.22
CA SER A 188 -8.33 14.72 8.41
C SER A 188 -7.89 16.15 8.09
N LEU A 189 -7.42 16.91 9.08
CA LEU A 189 -6.91 18.27 8.87
C LEU A 189 -5.65 18.28 7.99
N GLY A 190 -4.79 17.27 8.12
CA GLY A 190 -3.63 17.11 7.27
C GLY A 190 -3.98 16.93 5.79
N TRP A 191 -5.04 16.16 5.48
CA TRP A 191 -5.54 15.98 4.12
C TRP A 191 -6.03 17.30 3.51
N GLU A 192 -6.89 18.03 4.23
CA GLU A 192 -7.37 19.35 3.79
C GLU A 192 -6.22 20.32 3.52
N PHE A 193 -5.21 20.32 4.41
CA PHE A 193 -4.03 21.16 4.22
C PHE A 193 -3.24 20.80 2.96
N THR A 194 -3.09 19.51 2.63
CA THR A 194 -2.40 19.10 1.40
C THR A 194 -3.14 19.53 0.14
N GLU A 195 -4.47 19.49 0.13
CA GLU A 195 -5.27 19.95 -1.01
C GLU A 195 -5.15 21.46 -1.21
N VAL A 196 -5.25 22.24 -0.14
CA VAL A 196 -5.05 23.70 -0.19
C VAL A 196 -3.63 24.04 -0.64
N CYS A 197 -2.62 23.35 -0.12
CA CYS A 197 -1.23 23.55 -0.56
C CYS A 197 -1.05 23.22 -2.04
N GLN A 198 -1.67 22.14 -2.53
CA GLN A 198 -1.62 21.79 -3.95
C GLN A 198 -2.25 22.87 -4.82
N VAL A 199 -3.40 23.43 -4.41
CA VAL A 199 -4.05 24.55 -5.12
C VAL A 199 -3.18 25.80 -5.10
N VAL A 200 -2.62 26.17 -3.95
CA VAL A 200 -1.79 27.38 -3.80
C VAL A 200 -0.45 27.27 -4.53
N LEU A 201 0.20 26.10 -4.49
CA LEU A 201 1.43 25.83 -5.24
C LEU A 201 1.15 25.83 -6.75
N CYS A 202 0.04 25.21 -7.18
CA CYS A 202 -0.40 25.26 -8.57
C CYS A 202 -0.66 26.70 -9.02
N TRP A 203 -1.37 27.50 -8.22
CA TRP A 203 -1.65 28.91 -8.48
C TRP A 203 -0.37 29.75 -8.56
N SER A 204 0.57 29.55 -7.64
CA SER A 204 1.86 30.24 -7.64
C SER A 204 2.72 29.88 -8.85
N CYS A 205 2.63 28.63 -9.32
CA CYS A 205 3.30 28.17 -10.54
C CYS A 205 2.63 28.75 -11.79
N LEU A 206 1.30 28.81 -11.83
CA LEU A 206 0.51 29.41 -12.91
C LEU A 206 0.78 30.91 -13.04
N LEU A 207 0.83 31.64 -11.93
CA LEU A 207 1.18 33.07 -11.91
C LEU A 207 2.60 33.31 -12.42
N LYS A 208 3.58 32.48 -12.03
CA LYS A 208 4.94 32.54 -12.59
C LYS A 208 4.99 32.24 -14.08
N TYR A 209 4.19 31.29 -14.56
CA TYR A 209 4.10 30.95 -15.98
C TYR A 209 3.47 32.08 -16.79
N HIS A 210 2.40 32.69 -16.28
CA HIS A 210 1.74 33.83 -16.91
C HIS A 210 2.65 35.06 -16.97
N HIS A 211 3.48 35.31 -15.95
CA HIS A 211 4.42 36.43 -15.94
C HIS A 211 5.67 36.23 -16.79
N SER A 212 5.92 35.00 -17.29
CA SER A 212 7.02 34.68 -18.22
C SER A 212 6.59 34.73 -19.69
N LEU A 213 5.29 34.86 -19.96
CA LEU A 213 4.70 34.94 -21.30
C LEU A 213 4.42 36.39 -21.74
N TYR A 214 4.76 37.38 -20.90
CA TYR A 214 4.71 38.83 -21.18
C TYR A 214 6.02 39.51 -20.78
#